data_AF-A0A321L7V7-F1
#
_entry.id   AF-A0A321L7V7-F1
#
_cell.length_a   1.000
_cell.length_b   1.000
_cell.length_c   1.000
_cell.angle_alpha   90.00
_cell.angle_beta   90.00
_cell.angle_gamma   90.00
#
_symmetry.space_group_name_H-M   'P 1'
#
loop_
_entity.id
_entity.type
_entity.pdbx_description
1 polymer ?
#
loop_
_entity_poly.entity_id
_entity_poly.type
_entity_poly.pdbx_seq_one_letter_code
_entity_poly.pdbx_strand_id
1 'polypeptide(L)'
;MTKPFSSTPRPVFTPAYLLPFFLAMLCGLSLSQVPSASQERPDAPYRIKVNSNLVVLHATALDHKGRLVSGLGQESFQVYEDGALQQIKYFSQQDIPVTVGLVIDNSGSMRA
;
A
#
# COMPACT_ATOMS: atom_id res chain seq x y z
N MET A 1 47.49 -34.19 55.31
CA MET A 1 48.86 -34.71 55.47
C MET A 1 48.83 -36.09 54.81
N THR A 2 49.21 -36.30 53.56
CA THR A 2 50.50 -36.09 52.87
C THR A 2 50.22 -35.89 51.36
N LYS A 3 50.66 -34.80 50.73
CA LYS A 3 51.95 -34.58 50.03
C LYS A 3 52.12 -35.38 48.70
N PRO A 4 52.88 -34.83 47.74
CA PRO A 4 52.44 -34.58 46.36
C PRO A 4 53.41 -35.19 45.33
N PHE A 5 53.32 -34.74 44.06
CA PHE A 5 54.42 -34.77 43.05
C PHE A 5 54.76 -36.22 42.59
N SER A 6 55.18 -36.54 41.37
CA SER A 6 55.95 -35.80 40.39
C SER A 6 56.00 -36.58 39.08
N SER A 7 56.07 -35.85 37.97
CA SER A 7 56.90 -36.09 36.77
C SER A 7 57.50 -37.46 36.49
N THR A 8 57.40 -37.87 35.22
CA THR A 8 58.53 -38.10 34.27
C THR A 8 57.96 -38.69 32.96
N PRO A 9 58.72 -38.84 31.87
CA PRO A 9 59.63 -37.92 31.17
C PRO A 9 59.18 -37.73 29.69
N ARG A 10 59.71 -36.70 28.99
CA ARG A 10 59.58 -36.58 27.53
C ARG A 10 60.77 -37.23 26.83
N PRO A 11 60.54 -38.01 25.74
CA PRO A 11 61.55 -38.11 24.71
C PRO A 11 61.01 -37.94 23.28
N VAL A 12 61.59 -36.93 22.61
CA VAL A 12 62.10 -36.86 21.24
C VAL A 12 61.27 -37.51 20.10
N PHE A 13 60.73 -36.65 19.23
CA PHE A 13 60.05 -36.96 17.97
C PHE A 13 61.07 -37.17 16.84
N THR A 14 61.06 -38.33 16.18
CA THR A 14 61.72 -38.53 14.88
C THR A 14 60.65 -38.56 13.77
N PRO A 15 60.84 -37.87 12.62
CA PRO A 15 59.84 -37.77 11.58
C PRO A 15 60.05 -38.84 10.50
N ALA A 16 59.12 -39.76 10.36
CA ALA A 16 58.99 -40.63 9.20
C ALA A 16 57.50 -40.99 9.06
N TYR A 17 57.02 -41.28 7.85
CA TYR A 17 55.62 -41.60 7.50
C TYR A 17 54.73 -40.44 7.05
N LEU A 18 55.24 -39.67 6.09
CA LEU A 18 54.48 -39.07 5.00
C LEU A 18 53.92 -40.20 4.09
N LEU A 19 52.81 -40.87 4.44
CA LEU A 19 52.16 -41.82 3.49
C LEU A 19 50.69 -42.23 3.73
N PRO A 20 49.81 -41.43 4.36
CA PRO A 20 48.38 -41.63 4.07
C PRO A 20 47.61 -40.32 3.88
N PHE A 21 48.14 -39.39 3.07
CA PHE A 21 47.34 -38.25 2.61
C PHE A 21 46.57 -38.54 1.30
N PHE A 22 46.73 -39.73 0.72
CA PHE A 22 46.23 -40.04 -0.63
C PHE A 22 44.97 -40.91 -0.71
N LEU A 23 44.37 -41.31 0.42
CA LEU A 23 43.12 -42.10 0.42
C LEU A 23 41.87 -41.30 0.87
N ALA A 24 42.04 -40.09 1.40
CA ALA A 24 40.93 -39.26 1.88
C ALA A 24 40.36 -38.29 0.82
N MET A 25 40.88 -38.28 -0.41
CA MET A 25 40.42 -37.37 -1.48
C MET A 25 39.37 -37.99 -2.41
N LEU A 26 39.12 -39.31 -2.33
CA LEU A 26 38.12 -39.98 -3.17
C LEU A 26 36.72 -40.08 -2.52
N CYS A 27 36.58 -39.74 -1.24
CA CYS A 27 35.28 -39.74 -0.53
C CYS A 27 34.54 -38.38 -0.60
N GLY A 28 35.14 -37.35 -1.19
CA GLY A 28 34.60 -35.98 -1.21
C GLY A 28 33.53 -35.68 -2.28
N LEU A 29 33.13 -36.67 -3.08
CA LEU A 29 32.21 -36.50 -4.22
C LEU A 29 30.77 -37.00 -4.00
N SER A 30 30.39 -37.32 -2.76
CA SER A 30 28.99 -37.66 -2.45
C SER A 30 28.24 -36.44 -1.92
N LEU A 31 27.27 -36.02 -2.72
CA LEU A 31 26.29 -34.95 -2.51
C LEU A 31 25.80 -34.87 -1.06
N SER A 32 25.95 -33.70 -0.46
CA SER A 32 24.94 -33.16 0.46
C SER A 32 24.94 -31.66 0.32
N GLN A 33 24.43 -31.20 -0.83
CA GLN A 33 23.73 -29.92 -0.83
C GLN A 33 22.59 -30.08 0.18
N VAL A 34 22.75 -29.50 1.36
CA VAL A 34 21.60 -29.28 2.24
C VAL A 34 20.64 -28.43 1.42
N PRO A 35 19.44 -28.93 1.08
CA PRO A 35 18.49 -28.13 0.36
C PRO A 35 18.23 -26.92 1.26
N SER A 36 18.53 -25.73 0.73
CA SER A 36 18.11 -24.49 1.37
C SER A 36 16.59 -24.50 1.29
N ALA A 37 15.96 -25.07 2.32
CA ALA A 37 14.53 -24.92 2.52
C ALA A 37 14.30 -23.42 2.51
N SER A 38 13.64 -22.94 1.45
CA SER A 38 13.19 -21.57 1.39
C SER A 38 12.33 -21.39 2.63
N GLN A 39 12.87 -20.66 3.61
CA GLN A 39 12.20 -20.42 4.88
C GLN A 39 10.99 -19.57 4.54
N GLU A 40 9.85 -20.24 4.33
CA GLU A 40 8.55 -19.65 4.09
C GLU A 40 8.27 -18.77 5.30
N ARG A 41 8.50 -17.47 5.15
CA ARG A 41 8.32 -16.49 6.22
C ARG A 41 6.85 -16.55 6.61
N PRO A 42 6.50 -16.97 7.84
CA PRO A 42 5.11 -17.03 8.25
C PRO A 42 4.52 -15.63 8.16
N ASP A 43 3.41 -15.53 7.44
CA ASP A 43 2.37 -14.53 7.62
C ASP A 43 2.80 -13.06 7.52
N ALA A 44 3.14 -12.62 6.31
CA ALA A 44 2.83 -11.23 5.99
C ALA A 44 1.29 -11.09 6.05
N PRO A 45 0.72 -10.21 6.90
CA PRO A 45 -0.73 -10.10 7.04
C PRO A 45 -1.34 -9.81 5.67
N TYR A 46 -2.32 -10.61 5.27
CA TYR A 46 -3.02 -10.46 4.01
C TYR A 46 -3.65 -9.05 3.95
N ARG A 47 -3.17 -8.21 3.03
CA ARG A 47 -3.66 -6.84 2.85
C ARG A 47 -4.71 -6.81 1.74
N ILE A 48 -5.98 -6.67 2.13
CA ILE A 48 -7.06 -6.41 1.19
C ILE A 48 -6.95 -4.95 0.71
N LYS A 49 -6.83 -4.76 -0.60
CA LYS A 49 -6.98 -3.45 -1.25
C LYS A 49 -8.31 -3.45 -1.99
N VAL A 50 -9.19 -2.53 -1.62
CA VAL A 50 -10.43 -2.27 -2.36
C VAL A 50 -10.19 -1.01 -3.20
N ASN A 51 -10.56 -1.07 -4.47
CA ASN A 51 -10.56 0.09 -5.36
C ASN A 51 -11.99 0.66 -5.38
N SER A 52 -12.12 1.97 -5.18
CA SER A 52 -13.42 2.65 -5.10
C SER A 52 -13.41 3.83 -6.07
N ASN A 53 -14.44 3.93 -6.91
CA ASN A 53 -14.62 5.06 -7.80
C ASN A 53 -15.39 6.16 -7.07
N LEU A 54 -14.82 7.36 -7.01
CA LEU A 54 -15.55 8.55 -6.60
C LEU A 54 -16.22 9.17 -7.82
N VAL A 55 -17.52 9.40 -7.74
CA VAL A 55 -18.31 10.02 -8.81
C VAL A 55 -18.77 11.40 -8.35
N VAL A 56 -18.68 12.38 -9.25
CA VAL A 56 -19.17 13.75 -8.99
C VAL A 56 -20.61 13.86 -9.48
N LEU A 57 -21.52 14.28 -8.59
CA LEU A 57 -22.93 14.50 -8.89
C LEU A 57 -23.24 15.99 -8.88
N HIS A 58 -23.83 16.50 -9.96
CA HIS A 58 -24.37 17.86 -10.03
C HIS A 58 -25.88 17.81 -9.81
N ALA A 59 -26.37 18.55 -8.81
CA ALA A 59 -27.78 18.60 -8.45
C ALA A 59 -28.26 20.04 -8.30
N THR A 60 -29.53 20.28 -8.61
CA THR A 60 -30.21 21.57 -8.43
C THR A 60 -31.53 21.33 -7.72
N ALA A 61 -31.73 22.01 -6.59
CA ALA A 61 -32.97 21.93 -5.83
C ALA A 61 -33.93 23.04 -6.24
N LEU A 62 -35.18 22.66 -6.54
CA LEU A 62 -36.26 23.58 -6.91
C LEU A 62 -37.43 23.43 -5.95
N ASP A 63 -38.11 24.54 -5.65
CA ASP A 63 -39.38 24.51 -4.91
C ASP A 63 -40.56 24.12 -5.82
N HIS A 64 -41.76 23.99 -5.24
CA HIS A 64 -43.00 23.69 -5.98
C HIS A 64 -43.37 24.68 -7.09
N LYS A 65 -42.76 25.87 -7.10
CA LYS A 65 -42.98 26.96 -8.08
C LYS A 65 -41.83 27.03 -9.09
N GLY A 66 -40.89 26.08 -9.05
CA GLY A 66 -39.72 26.05 -9.93
C GLY A 66 -38.62 27.03 -9.56
N ARG A 67 -38.62 27.59 -8.34
CA ARG A 67 -37.59 28.53 -7.89
C ARG A 67 -36.43 27.80 -7.24
N LEU A 68 -35.20 28.27 -7.46
CA LEU A 68 -34.00 27.74 -6.83
C LEU A 68 -34.12 27.80 -5.30
N VAL A 69 -33.86 26.67 -4.65
CA VAL A 69 -33.74 26.59 -3.19
C VAL A 69 -32.27 26.82 -2.83
N SER A 70 -32.01 27.89 -2.09
CA SER A 70 -30.66 28.24 -1.61
C SER A 70 -30.42 27.78 -0.17
N GLY A 71 -29.16 27.78 0.25
CA GLY A 71 -28.78 27.52 1.65
C GLY A 71 -28.90 26.06 2.11
N LEU A 72 -29.04 25.10 1.19
CA LEU A 72 -29.04 23.68 1.53
C LEU A 72 -27.60 23.20 1.82
N GLY A 73 -27.36 22.76 3.05
CA GLY A 73 -26.11 22.10 3.44
C GLY A 73 -26.10 20.61 3.09
N GLN A 74 -24.97 19.94 3.33
CA GLN A 74 -24.77 18.52 3.05
C GLN A 74 -25.83 17.64 3.72
N GLU A 75 -26.26 18.00 4.94
CA GLU A 75 -27.27 17.31 5.73
C GLU A 75 -28.66 17.28 5.09
N SER A 76 -28.90 18.15 4.11
CA SER A 76 -30.14 18.18 3.33
C SER A 76 -30.19 17.10 2.24
N PHE A 77 -29.10 16.35 2.04
CA PHE A 77 -28.97 15.38 0.95
C PHE A 77 -28.64 13.97 1.46
N GLN A 78 -29.25 12.97 0.82
CA GLN A 78 -28.90 11.57 0.93
C GLN A 78 -28.68 11.01 -0.47
N VAL A 79 -27.55 10.34 -0.68
CA VAL A 79 -27.22 9.72 -1.97
C VAL A 79 -27.41 8.22 -1.81
N TYR A 80 -28.13 7.60 -2.74
CA TYR A 80 -28.30 6.15 -2.78
C TYR A 80 -27.75 5.61 -4.08
N GLU A 81 -27.09 4.47 -4.01
CA GLU A 81 -26.62 3.68 -5.15
C GLU A 81 -27.22 2.28 -5.00
N ASP A 82 -27.99 1.83 -6.00
CA ASP A 82 -28.70 0.55 -5.96
C ASP A 82 -29.51 0.31 -4.67
N GLY A 83 -30.08 1.39 -4.13
CA GLY A 83 -30.86 1.38 -2.88
C GLY A 83 -30.04 1.41 -1.60
N ALA A 84 -28.71 1.34 -1.67
CA ALA A 84 -27.82 1.46 -0.52
C ALA A 84 -27.41 2.93 -0.29
N LEU A 85 -27.51 3.41 0.95
CA LEU A 85 -27.09 4.76 1.33
C LEU A 85 -25.57 4.92 1.20
N GLN A 86 -25.14 5.95 0.47
CA GLN A 86 -23.74 6.29 0.23
C GLN A 86 -23.31 7.47 1.07
N GLN A 87 -22.07 7.41 1.57
CA GLN A 87 -21.48 8.51 2.30
C GLN A 87 -20.99 9.60 1.33
N ILE A 88 -21.50 10.82 1.48
CA ILE A 88 -20.98 11.99 0.77
C ILE A 88 -19.60 12.33 1.34
N LYS A 89 -18.54 12.11 0.54
CA LYS A 89 -17.14 12.41 0.92
C LYS A 89 -16.77 13.88 0.70
N TYR A 90 -17.32 14.48 -0.35
CA TYR A 90 -17.08 15.87 -0.72
C TYR A 90 -18.41 16.53 -1.03
N PHE A 91 -18.61 17.70 -0.44
CA PHE A 91 -19.78 18.53 -0.71
C PHE A 91 -19.29 19.93 -1.06
N SER A 92 -19.81 20.49 -2.14
CA SER A 92 -19.52 21.86 -2.55
C SER A 92 -20.79 22.48 -3.10
N GLN A 93 -21.09 23.66 -2.59
CA GLN A 93 -22.06 24.57 -3.17
C GLN A 93 -21.26 25.68 -3.85
N GLN A 94 -21.39 25.78 -5.16
CA GLN A 94 -20.73 26.83 -5.93
C GLN A 94 -21.78 27.82 -6.40
N ASP A 95 -21.61 29.07 -6.01
CA ASP A 95 -22.25 30.19 -6.69
C ASP A 95 -21.53 30.36 -8.02
N ILE A 96 -22.06 29.74 -9.07
CA ILE A 96 -21.48 29.84 -10.41
C ILE A 96 -21.67 31.29 -10.87
N PRO A 97 -20.60 32.03 -11.20
CA PRO A 97 -20.73 33.40 -11.68
C PRO A 97 -21.52 33.41 -13.00
N VAL A 98 -22.62 34.17 -13.03
CA VAL A 98 -23.43 34.34 -14.23
C VAL A 98 -22.93 35.56 -15.00
N THR A 99 -22.51 35.36 -16.25
CA THR A 99 -22.16 36.46 -17.16
C THR A 99 -23.38 36.86 -17.98
N VAL A 100 -23.82 38.11 -17.86
CA VAL A 100 -24.90 38.67 -18.68
C VAL A 100 -24.31 39.65 -19.68
N GLY A 101 -24.56 39.40 -20.97
CA GLY A 101 -24.26 40.35 -22.04
C GLY A 101 -25.51 41.14 -22.42
N LEU A 102 -25.52 42.44 -22.18
CA LEU A 102 -26.57 43.34 -22.65
C LEU A 102 -26.10 44.02 -23.94
N VAL A 103 -26.79 43.76 -25.04
CA VAL A 103 -26.58 44.47 -26.31
C VAL A 103 -27.69 45.50 -26.46
N ILE A 104 -27.30 46.77 -26.52
CA ILE A 104 -28.22 47.89 -26.73
C ILE A 104 -28.05 48.36 -28.17
N ASP A 105 -29.09 48.23 -28.97
CA ASP A 105 -29.16 48.87 -30.28
C ASP A 105 -29.52 50.36 -30.09
N ASN A 106 -28.73 51.26 -30.68
CA ASN A 106 -28.99 52.71 -30.72
C ASN A 106 -29.20 53.21 -32.15
N SER A 107 -29.68 52.32 -33.03
CA SER A 107 -30.14 52.70 -34.37
C SER A 107 -31.35 53.64 -34.29
N GLY A 108 -31.55 54.45 -35.33
CA GLY A 108 -32.65 55.43 -35.38
C GLY A 108 -34.06 54.81 -35.27
N SER A 109 -34.22 53.52 -35.60
CA SER A 109 -35.48 52.77 -35.48
C SER A 109 -35.87 52.42 -34.04
N MET A 110 -34.93 52.54 -33.08
CA MET A 110 -35.21 52.28 -31.66
C MET A 110 -35.77 53.49 -30.92
N ARG A 111 -35.89 54.65 -31.59
CA ARG A 111 -36.46 55.89 -31.06
C ARG A 111 -37.91 56.03 -31.50
N ALA A 112 -38.83 55.32 -30.85
CA ALA A 112 -40.27 55.52 -30.99
C ALA A 112 -40.84 56.16 -29.72
#